data_AF-A0A9X1LS96-F1
#
_entry.id   AF-A0A9X1LS96-F1
#
_cell.length_a   1.000
_cell.length_b   1.000
_cell.length_c   1.000
_cell.angle_alpha   90.00
_cell.angle_beta   90.00
_cell.angle_gamma   90.00
#
_symmetry.space_group_name_H-M   'P 1'
#
loop_
_entity.id
_entity.type
_entity.pdbx_description
1 polymer ?
#
loop_
_entity_poly.entity_id
_entity_poly.type
_entity_poly.pdbx_seq_one_letter_code
_entity_poly.pdbx_strand_id
1 'polypeptide(L)'
;MLTLTHTAAEAVKDIVARVPQAEDGGVRIRDTGTPSGFELSVAPDPEPRDTIVVTDGARVFLDETTAVVLEDRVLDAELAQDGSVRFALSSHG
;
A
#
# COMPACT_ATOMS: atom_id res chain seq x y z
N MET A 1 -8.03 11.58 1.59
CA MET A 1 -8.02 10.08 1.53
C MET A 1 -6.80 9.65 0.71
N LEU A 2 -6.11 8.55 1.04
CA LEU A 2 -4.98 8.06 0.24
C LEU A 2 -5.47 7.68 -1.16
N THR A 3 -4.77 8.16 -2.19
CA THR A 3 -5.03 7.83 -3.60
C THR A 3 -4.02 6.81 -4.07
N LEU A 4 -4.45 5.73 -4.70
CA LEU A 4 -3.55 4.77 -5.35
C LEU A 4 -3.51 5.03 -6.85
N THR A 5 -2.32 4.97 -7.44
CA THR A 5 -2.18 4.95 -8.90
C THR A 5 -2.49 3.56 -9.46
N HIS A 6 -2.77 3.51 -10.77
CA HIS A 6 -3.01 2.23 -11.45
C HIS A 6 -1.79 1.30 -11.33
N THR A 7 -0.58 1.83 -11.52
CA THR A 7 0.67 1.07 -11.39
C THR A 7 0.85 0.52 -9.97
N ALA A 8 0.51 1.31 -8.94
CA ALA A 8 0.51 0.84 -7.56
C ALA A 8 -0.47 -0.31 -7.33
N ALA A 9 -1.68 -0.20 -7.87
CA ALA A 9 -2.68 -1.26 -7.76
C ALA A 9 -2.21 -2.57 -8.43
N GLU A 10 -1.64 -2.49 -9.63
CA GLU A 10 -1.09 -3.68 -10.32
C GLU A 10 0.05 -4.30 -9.52
N ALA A 11 0.96 -3.49 -9.00
CA ALA A 11 2.10 -3.97 -8.23
C ALA A 11 1.68 -4.63 -6.90
N VAL A 12 0.69 -4.06 -6.20
CA VAL A 12 0.09 -4.68 -5.00
C VAL A 12 -0.50 -6.04 -5.36
N LYS A 13 -1.27 -6.14 -6.45
CA LYS A 13 -1.87 -7.41 -6.88
C LYS A 13 -0.81 -8.45 -7.21
N ASP A 14 0.26 -8.07 -7.91
CA ASP A 14 1.35 -8.99 -8.23
C ASP A 14 2.05 -9.52 -6.97
N ILE A 15 2.30 -8.64 -5.99
CA ILE A 15 2.92 -9.03 -4.72
C ILE A 15 1.99 -9.96 -3.91
N VAL A 16 0.70 -9.61 -3.79
CA VAL A 16 -0.28 -10.42 -3.06
C VAL A 16 -0.48 -11.78 -3.74
N ALA A 17 -0.49 -11.83 -5.08
CA ALA A 17 -0.59 -13.08 -5.84
C ALA A 17 0.59 -14.04 -5.61
N ARG A 18 1.76 -13.52 -5.21
CA ARG A 18 2.92 -14.35 -4.82
C ARG A 18 2.80 -14.94 -3.41
N VAL A 19 1.88 -14.44 -2.59
CA VAL A 19 1.65 -14.92 -1.22
C VAL A 19 0.51 -15.96 -1.24
N PRO A 20 0.80 -17.26 -1.05
CA PRO A 20 -0.24 -18.26 -0.97
C PRO A 20 -1.15 -17.94 0.22
N GLN A 21 -2.48 -18.06 0.03
CA GLN A 21 -3.54 -17.80 1.03
C GLN A 21 -3.89 -16.31 1.27
N ALA A 22 -3.35 -15.39 0.47
CA ALA A 22 -3.71 -13.97 0.52
C ALA A 22 -4.69 -13.57 -0.61
N GLU A 23 -5.64 -14.41 -1.00
CA GLU A 23 -6.56 -14.12 -2.12
C GLU A 23 -7.38 -12.84 -1.88
N ASP A 24 -7.70 -12.57 -0.62
CA ASP A 24 -8.35 -11.35 -0.13
C ASP A 24 -7.37 -10.38 0.57
N GLY A 25 -6.08 -10.71 0.52
CA GLY A 25 -5.01 -9.98 1.17
C GLY A 25 -4.66 -8.66 0.47
N GLY A 26 -3.82 -7.90 1.14
CA GLY A 26 -3.46 -6.56 0.73
C GLY A 26 -2.10 -6.16 1.25
N VAL A 27 -1.72 -4.91 0.98
CA VAL A 27 -0.49 -4.32 1.49
C VAL A 27 -0.83 -3.39 2.64
N ARG A 28 -0.23 -3.64 3.79
CA ARG A 28 -0.33 -2.77 4.96
C ARG A 28 0.81 -1.75 4.96
N ILE A 29 0.46 -0.48 5.15
CA ILE A 29 1.43 0.60 5.29
C ILE A 29 1.56 0.94 6.77
N ARG A 30 2.79 0.96 7.28
CA ARG A 30 3.11 1.37 8.65
C ARG A 30 4.15 2.48 8.66
N ASP A 31 3.99 3.41 9.58
CA ASP A 31 5.02 4.42 9.85
C ASP A 31 6.20 3.77 10.59
N THR A 32 7.43 4.00 10.11
CA THR A 32 8.64 3.46 10.76
C THR A 32 9.23 4.41 11.80
N GLY A 33 8.58 5.55 12.06
CA GLY A 33 9.08 6.59 12.95
C GLY A 33 10.23 7.40 12.37
N THR A 34 10.53 7.25 11.08
CA THR A 34 11.55 8.05 10.38
C THR A 34 10.88 9.07 9.45
N PRO A 35 11.47 10.25 9.24
CA PRO A 35 10.85 11.34 8.45
C PRO A 35 10.59 10.99 6.97
N SER A 36 10.99 9.81 6.53
CA SER A 36 10.83 9.33 5.15
C SER A 36 10.42 7.87 5.05
N GLY A 37 10.30 7.15 6.17
CA GLY A 37 10.15 5.70 6.15
C GLY A 37 8.73 5.29 6.47
N PHE A 38 7.97 5.00 5.42
CA PHE A 38 6.84 4.11 5.54
C PHE A 38 7.30 2.73 5.11
N GLU A 39 6.94 1.72 5.88
CA GLU A 39 7.17 0.32 5.53
C GLU A 39 5.88 -0.26 4.97
N LEU A 40 6.03 -0.99 3.86
CA LEU A 40 4.93 -1.72 3.25
C LEU A 40 5.15 -3.20 3.49
N SER A 41 4.13 -3.88 4.01
CA SER A 41 4.17 -5.30 4.32
C SER A 41 2.91 -5.99 3.82
N VAL A 42 3.04 -7.18 3.27
CA VAL A 42 1.87 -7.94 2.80
C VAL A 42 1.14 -8.52 4.00
N ALA A 43 -0.17 -8.32 4.05
CA ALA A 43 -1.04 -8.87 5.08
C ALA A 43 -2.15 -9.69 4.43
N PRO A 44 -2.45 -10.89 4.93
CA PRO A 44 -3.51 -11.73 4.39
C PRO A 44 -4.91 -11.17 4.69
N ASP A 45 -5.07 -10.38 5.76
CA ASP A 45 -6.34 -9.79 6.19
C ASP A 45 -6.11 -8.39 6.79
N PRO A 46 -7.10 -7.47 6.68
CA PRO A 46 -7.10 -6.19 7.40
C PRO A 46 -7.31 -6.35 8.90
N GLU A 47 -6.77 -5.44 9.71
CA GLU A 47 -7.12 -5.36 11.13
C GLU A 47 -8.42 -4.56 11.37
N PRO A 48 -9.11 -4.73 12.54
CA PRO A 48 -10.39 -4.08 12.82
C PRO A 48 -10.36 -2.54 12.80
N ARG A 49 -9.17 -1.95 12.95
CA ARG A 49 -8.95 -0.50 12.95
C ARG A 49 -8.29 -0.01 11.66
N ASP A 50 -8.02 -0.92 10.73
CA ASP A 50 -7.41 -0.54 9.47
C ASP A 50 -8.46 0.06 8.54
N THR A 51 -8.14 1.22 7.98
CA THR A 51 -8.81 1.78 6.82
C THR A 51 -8.38 1.00 5.58
N ILE A 52 -9.37 0.43 4.89
CA ILE A 52 -9.14 -0.35 3.66
C ILE A 52 -9.37 0.55 2.46
N VAL A 53 -8.32 0.80 1.68
CA VAL A 53 -8.40 1.49 0.41
C VAL A 53 -8.35 0.46 -0.71
N VAL A 54 -9.39 0.44 -1.55
CA VAL A 54 -9.48 -0.48 -2.69
C VAL A 54 -9.36 0.31 -3.98
N THR A 55 -8.46 -0.12 -4.86
CA THR A 55 -8.28 0.50 -6.18
C THR A 55 -7.96 -0.59 -7.19
N ASP A 56 -8.75 -0.70 -8.26
CA ASP A 56 -8.57 -1.72 -9.31
C ASP A 56 -8.47 -3.19 -8.79
N GLY A 57 -9.13 -3.45 -7.66
CA GLY A 57 -9.10 -4.75 -6.97
C GLY A 57 -7.89 -4.95 -6.04
N ALA A 58 -6.92 -4.04 -6.02
CA ALA A 58 -5.85 -4.02 -5.03
C ALA A 58 -6.35 -3.46 -3.70
N ARG A 59 -5.90 -4.04 -2.58
CA ARG A 59 -6.27 -3.63 -1.23
C ARG A 59 -5.06 -3.09 -0.48
N VAL A 60 -5.21 -1.90 0.09
CA VAL A 60 -4.20 -1.29 0.96
C VAL A 60 -4.81 -1.05 2.34
N PHE A 61 -4.10 -1.50 3.38
CA PHE A 61 -4.53 -1.39 4.76
C PHE A 61 -3.71 -0.31 5.47
N LEU A 62 -4.42 0.60 6.13
CA LEU A 62 -3.86 1.77 6.79
C LEU A 62 -4.34 1.79 8.23
N ASP A 63 -3.45 1.85 9.22
CA ASP A 63 -3.87 2.08 10.60
C ASP A 63 -4.57 3.45 10.75
N GLU A 64 -5.41 3.65 11.77
CA GLU A 64 -6.15 4.91 11.97
C GLU A 64 -5.23 6.13 11.91
N THR A 65 -4.02 6.01 12.49
CA THR A 65 -3.06 7.11 12.55
C THR A 65 -2.44 7.36 11.17
N THR A 66 -2.10 6.27 10.47
CA THR A 66 -1.49 6.33 9.13
C THR A 66 -2.48 6.83 8.09
N ALA A 67 -3.76 6.48 8.22
CA ALA A 67 -4.82 6.95 7.32
C ALA A 67 -4.94 8.48 7.34
N VAL A 68 -4.81 9.10 8.52
CA VAL A 68 -4.80 10.56 8.68
C VAL A 68 -3.52 11.18 8.12
N VAL A 69 -2.35 10.58 8.39
CA VAL A 69 -1.06 11.08 7.87
C VAL A 69 -0.98 10.97 6.35
N LEU A 70 -1.59 9.94 5.78
CA LEU A 70 -1.64 9.68 4.34
C LEU A 70 -2.89 10.24 3.67
N GLU A 71 -3.68 11.02 4.41
CA GLU A 71 -4.75 11.80 3.84
C GLU A 71 -4.17 12.78 2.81
N ASP A 72 -4.66 12.73 1.57
CA ASP A 72 -4.16 13.56 0.46
C ASP A 72 -2.77 13.15 -0.09
N ARG A 73 -2.32 11.94 0.25
CA ARG A 73 -1.12 11.35 -0.36
C ARG A 73 -1.51 10.47 -1.55
N VAL A 74 -0.57 10.35 -2.48
CA VAL A 74 -0.66 9.45 -3.62
C VAL A 74 0.36 8.33 -3.42
N LEU A 75 -0.11 7.08 -3.37
CA LEU A 75 0.72 5.89 -3.43
C LEU A 75 0.94 5.53 -4.89
N ASP A 76 2.19 5.64 -5.32
CA ASP A 76 2.64 5.19 -6.62
C ASP A 76 3.56 3.97 -6.45
N ALA A 77 3.68 3.15 -7.50
CA ALA A 77 4.66 2.08 -7.54
C ALA A 77 5.45 2.15 -8.83
N GLU A 78 6.76 1.99 -8.70
CA GLU A 78 7.69 1.86 -9.80
C GLU A 78 8.29 0.46 -9.81
N LEU A 79 8.26 -0.18 -10.98
CA LEU A 79 9.00 -1.41 -11.21
C LEU A 79 10.47 -1.06 -11.39
N ALA A 80 11.33 -1.50 -10.47
CA ALA A 80 12.77 -1.38 -10.63
C ALA A 80 13.26 -2.31 -11.75
N GLN A 81 14.40 -1.95 -12.35
CA GLN A 81 14.99 -2.73 -13.44
C GLN A 81 15.44 -4.15 -13.05
N ASP A 82 15.56 -4.41 -11.74
CA ASP A 82 15.87 -5.71 -11.16
C ASP A 82 14.61 -6.60 -10.98
N GLY A 83 13.43 -6.10 -11.36
CA GLY A 83 12.15 -6.80 -11.18
C GLY A 83 11.56 -6.67 -9.77
N SER A 84 12.20 -5.88 -8.90
CA SER A 84 11.67 -5.52 -7.59
C SER A 84 10.70 -4.33 -7.73
N VAL A 85 9.59 -4.38 -7.00
CA VAL A 85 8.65 -3.26 -6.92
C VAL A 85 9.12 -2.28 -5.85
N ARG A 86 9.14 -0.99 -6.16
CA ARG A 86 9.31 0.09 -5.18
C ARG A 86 8.03 0.89 -5.08
N PHE A 87 7.58 1.11 -3.85
CA PHE A 87 6.46 2.00 -3.58
C PHE A 87 6.97 3.37 -3.17
N ALA A 88 6.33 4.41 -3.70
CA ALA A 88 6.62 5.79 -3.40
C ALA A 88 5.34 6.50 -2.93
N LEU A 89 5.49 7.34 -1.92
CA LEU A 89 4.41 8.20 -1.43
C LEU A 89 4.70 9.64 -1.80
N SER A 90 3.80 10.20 -2.60
CA SER A 90 3.87 11.58 -3.10
C SER A 90 2.80 12.42 -2.41
N SER A 91 3.07 13.71 -2.15
CA SER A 91 1.97 14.65 -1.88
C SER A 91 1.22 14.91 -3.17
N HIS A 92 -0.11 14.87 -3.11
CA HIS A 92 -0.92 15.53 -4.13
C HIS A 92 -0.59 17.03 -4.04
N GLY A 93 -0.11 17.62 -5.14
CA GLY A 93 0.50 18.96 -5.17
C GLY A 93 -0.49 20.10 -4.98
#